data_AF-A0AB35L5U1-F1
#
_entry.id   AF-A0AB35L5U1-F1
#
_cell.length_a   1.000
_cell.length_b   1.000
_cell.length_c   1.000
_cell.angle_alpha   90.00
_cell.angle_beta   90.00
_cell.angle_gamma   90.00
#
_symmetry.space_group_name_H-M   'P 1'
#
loop_
_entity.id
_entity.type
_entity.pdbx_description
1 polymer ?
#
loop_
_entity_poly.entity_id
_entity_poly.type
_entity_poly.pdbx_seq_one_letter_code
_entity_poly.pdbx_strand_id
1 'polypeptide(L)'
;MLIYHNNAYIKGYAYRTLDDLKEAFRNKDDKVTWIKGYVRSLNDSLVAIDKLQHEKSLYAKRLFKLGIPAYIYPFIIKGYRYNSSDLPTLFRILEVITFRAKLINSRANIQERLNEILLSYDGNNAVLSEKIANKLNDTWYWSDTNMKNYLHGGMCGNNVLSYLLWSYESYLQRAGYSVEGFKITNQQIEHIAPRTPTDGSPLETGYKLNEQGEYSEDFSSEYLNCLGNLMLISGSHNASIGNKPFADKLMSYRKTPILNQQAEIASFVKDSENPVWDCEAIDKRHNKIVDFAITEWSFR
;
A
#
# COMPACT_ATOMS: atom_id res chain seq x y z
N MET A 1 -21.09 -11.38 5.57
CA MET A 1 -21.92 -10.16 5.80
C MET A 1 -22.35 -10.02 7.26
N LEU A 2 -23.08 -10.98 7.84
CA LEU A 2 -23.57 -10.92 9.23
C LEU A 2 -22.49 -10.54 10.26
N ILE A 3 -21.30 -11.12 10.14
CA ILE A 3 -20.15 -10.79 11.01
C ILE A 3 -19.79 -9.30 10.91
N TYR A 4 -19.72 -8.73 9.71
CA TYR A 4 -19.34 -7.32 9.53
C TYR A 4 -20.40 -6.36 10.07
N HIS A 5 -21.67 -6.72 9.93
CA HIS A 5 -22.78 -5.99 10.54
C HIS A 5 -22.66 -5.97 12.07
N ASN A 6 -22.41 -7.13 12.67
CA ASN A 6 -22.31 -7.25 14.12
C ASN A 6 -21.03 -6.61 14.68
N ASN A 7 -19.94 -6.62 13.91
CA ASN A 7 -18.77 -5.82 14.22
C ASN A 7 -19.10 -4.32 14.17
N ALA A 8 -19.89 -3.85 13.20
CA ALA A 8 -20.25 -2.44 13.11
C ALA A 8 -21.18 -1.98 14.25
N TYR A 9 -22.16 -2.79 14.67
CA TYR A 9 -23.26 -2.28 15.51
C TYR A 9 -23.53 -3.03 16.81
N ILE A 10 -22.91 -4.18 17.06
CA ILE A 10 -23.19 -5.00 18.26
C ILE A 10 -22.03 -4.94 19.26
N LYS A 11 -20.87 -5.52 18.94
CA LYS A 11 -19.73 -5.65 19.89
C LYS A 11 -18.37 -5.31 19.28
N GLY A 12 -18.32 -4.64 18.12
CA GLY A 12 -17.01 -4.37 17.50
C GLY A 12 -16.33 -5.66 17.08
N TYR A 13 -15.00 -5.65 17.05
CA TYR A 13 -14.19 -6.84 16.78
C TYR A 13 -14.17 -7.85 17.94
N ALA A 14 -14.84 -7.57 19.06
CA ALA A 14 -15.07 -8.54 20.12
C ALA A 14 -16.25 -9.48 19.82
N TYR A 15 -17.07 -9.21 18.79
CA TYR A 15 -18.09 -10.13 18.32
C TYR A 15 -17.45 -11.42 17.79
N ARG A 16 -17.89 -12.58 18.30
CA ARG A 16 -17.37 -13.91 17.92
C ARG A 16 -18.45 -14.83 17.40
N THR A 17 -19.61 -14.87 18.05
CA THR A 17 -20.64 -15.88 17.75
C THR A 17 -22.06 -15.30 17.79
N LEU A 18 -23.04 -16.12 17.40
CA LEU A 18 -24.44 -15.78 17.57
C LEU A 18 -24.83 -15.58 19.04
N ASP A 19 -24.06 -16.08 20.01
CA ASP A 19 -24.39 -15.90 21.42
C ASP A 19 -24.19 -14.45 21.88
N ASP A 20 -23.22 -13.73 21.31
CA ASP A 20 -23.07 -12.29 21.53
C ASP A 20 -24.32 -11.50 21.08
N LEU A 21 -24.90 -11.92 19.95
CA LEU A 21 -26.13 -11.33 19.44
C LEU A 21 -27.34 -11.68 20.34
N LYS A 22 -27.42 -12.94 20.80
CA LYS A 22 -28.46 -13.38 21.74
C LYS A 22 -28.37 -12.63 23.06
N GLU A 23 -27.18 -12.38 23.58
CA GLU A 23 -26.96 -11.58 24.78
C GLU A 23 -27.45 -10.14 24.58
N ALA A 24 -27.06 -9.50 23.48
CA ALA A 24 -27.53 -8.16 23.12
C ALA A 24 -29.06 -8.09 22.98
N PHE A 25 -29.69 -9.15 22.49
CA PHE A 25 -31.15 -9.29 22.38
C PHE A 25 -31.84 -9.54 23.73
N ARG A 26 -31.28 -10.39 24.60
CA ARG A 26 -31.86 -10.73 25.92
C ARG A 26 -32.01 -9.50 26.80
N ASN A 27 -31.08 -8.55 26.70
CA ASN A 27 -31.03 -7.32 27.48
C ASN A 27 -31.99 -6.23 26.95
N LYS A 28 -33.01 -6.57 26.16
CA LYS A 28 -33.95 -5.61 25.56
C LYS A 28 -35.36 -5.87 26.05
N ASP A 29 -36.02 -4.79 26.49
CA ASP A 29 -37.38 -4.83 27.00
C ASP A 29 -38.39 -5.10 25.87
N ASP A 30 -38.34 -4.30 24.80
CA ASP A 30 -39.17 -4.51 23.60
C ASP A 30 -38.42 -5.34 22.54
N LYS A 31 -38.58 -6.66 22.66
CA LYS A 31 -37.99 -7.64 21.76
C LYS A 31 -38.45 -7.50 20.31
N VAL A 32 -39.72 -7.17 20.08
CA VAL A 32 -40.30 -7.10 18.72
C VAL A 32 -39.74 -5.89 17.99
N THR A 33 -39.71 -4.73 18.63
CA THR A 33 -39.12 -3.51 18.06
C THR A 33 -37.64 -3.69 17.80
N TRP A 34 -36.92 -4.33 18.73
CA TRP A 34 -35.49 -4.62 18.54
C TRP A 34 -35.25 -5.53 17.33
N ILE A 35 -35.99 -6.64 17.18
CA ILE A 35 -35.84 -7.55 16.03
C ILE A 35 -36.10 -6.81 14.72
N LYS A 36 -37.18 -6.03 14.63
CA LYS A 36 -37.50 -5.24 13.44
C LYS A 36 -36.38 -4.24 13.10
N GLY A 37 -35.86 -3.55 14.11
CA GLY A 37 -34.74 -2.61 13.95
C GLY A 37 -33.47 -3.31 13.49
N TYR A 38 -33.13 -4.44 14.10
CA TYR A 38 -31.96 -5.24 13.73
C TYR A 38 -32.05 -5.75 12.29
N VAL A 39 -33.18 -6.34 11.88
CA VAL A 39 -33.35 -6.86 10.52
C VAL A 39 -33.28 -5.74 9.48
N ARG A 40 -33.89 -4.58 9.73
CA ARG A 40 -33.75 -3.40 8.86
C ARG A 40 -32.30 -2.94 8.77
N SER A 41 -31.64 -2.82 9.91
CA SER A 41 -30.24 -2.40 10.00
C SER A 41 -29.30 -3.38 9.26
N LEU A 42 -29.58 -4.68 9.32
CA LEU A 42 -28.85 -5.72 8.60
C LEU A 42 -29.07 -5.60 7.09
N ASN A 43 -30.31 -5.33 6.66
CA ASN A 43 -30.64 -5.07 5.26
C ASN A 43 -29.89 -3.83 4.73
N ASP A 44 -29.82 -2.74 5.48
CA ASP A 44 -29.06 -1.55 5.06
C ASP A 44 -27.57 -1.87 4.88
N SER A 45 -27.03 -2.75 5.72
CA SER A 45 -25.62 -3.18 5.62
C SER A 45 -25.38 -4.01 4.36
N LEU A 46 -26.35 -4.84 3.94
CA LEU A 46 -26.31 -5.54 2.66
C LEU A 46 -26.31 -4.54 1.50
N VAL A 47 -27.20 -3.55 1.53
CA VAL A 47 -27.29 -2.49 0.51
C VAL A 47 -25.99 -1.68 0.45
N ALA A 48 -25.35 -1.39 1.58
CA ALA A 48 -24.07 -0.70 1.61
C ALA A 48 -22.96 -1.50 0.90
N ILE A 49 -22.90 -2.82 1.11
CA ILE A 49 -21.92 -3.69 0.44
C ILE A 49 -22.21 -3.81 -1.06
N ASP A 50 -23.49 -3.86 -1.45
CA ASP A 50 -23.88 -3.84 -2.87
C ASP A 50 -23.45 -2.53 -3.55
N LYS A 51 -23.70 -1.38 -2.90
CA LYS A 51 -23.23 -0.08 -3.37
C LYS A 51 -21.70 -0.01 -3.51
N LEU A 52 -20.97 -0.59 -2.55
CA LEU A 52 -19.50 -0.64 -2.58
C LEU A 52 -18.97 -1.36 -3.83
N GLN A 53 -19.64 -2.40 -4.33
CA GLN A 53 -19.21 -3.11 -5.55
C GLN A 53 -19.27 -2.23 -6.81
N HIS A 54 -20.11 -1.20 -6.79
CA HIS A 54 -20.33 -0.27 -7.89
C HIS A 54 -19.62 1.08 -7.67
N GLU A 55 -18.87 1.21 -6.58
CA GLU A 55 -18.16 2.44 -6.22
C GLU A 55 -16.98 2.70 -7.17
N LYS A 56 -16.92 3.91 -7.72
CA LYS A 56 -15.96 4.29 -8.78
C LYS A 56 -14.96 5.36 -8.35
N SER A 57 -15.09 5.89 -7.14
CA SER A 57 -14.13 6.86 -6.60
C SER A 57 -12.71 6.30 -6.60
N LEU A 58 -11.75 7.20 -6.83
CA LEU A 58 -10.33 6.86 -6.90
C LEU A 58 -9.86 6.04 -5.66
N TYR A 59 -10.23 6.51 -4.47
CA TYR A 59 -9.79 5.88 -3.22
C TYR A 59 -10.45 4.53 -2.96
N ALA A 60 -11.70 4.31 -3.38
CA ALA A 60 -12.31 2.99 -3.31
C ALA A 60 -11.57 1.99 -4.21
N LYS A 61 -11.29 2.36 -5.46
CA LYS A 61 -10.53 1.52 -6.40
C LYS A 61 -9.12 1.23 -5.88
N ARG A 62 -8.47 2.21 -5.26
CA ARG A 62 -7.16 2.04 -4.58
C ARG A 62 -7.24 1.04 -3.44
N LEU A 63 -8.25 1.15 -2.59
CA LEU A 63 -8.50 0.22 -1.49
C LEU A 63 -8.80 -1.21 -2.01
N PHE A 64 -9.56 -1.35 -3.09
CA PHE A 64 -9.78 -2.63 -3.77
C PHE A 64 -8.48 -3.22 -4.33
N LYS A 65 -7.64 -2.42 -5.00
CA LYS A 65 -6.33 -2.86 -5.51
C LYS A 65 -5.40 -3.33 -4.40
N LEU A 66 -5.43 -2.66 -3.24
CA LEU A 66 -4.71 -3.11 -2.06
C LEU A 66 -5.26 -4.44 -1.52
N GLY A 67 -6.54 -4.75 -1.75
CA GLY A 67 -7.24 -5.91 -1.21
C GLY A 67 -7.75 -5.66 0.20
N ILE A 68 -9.05 -5.40 0.31
CA ILE A 68 -9.74 -4.93 1.53
C ILE A 68 -9.68 -5.99 2.64
N PRO A 69 -9.00 -5.73 3.77
CA PRO A 69 -9.02 -6.63 4.91
C PRO A 69 -10.43 -6.72 5.54
N ALA A 70 -10.76 -7.89 6.09
CA ALA A 70 -12.06 -8.15 6.72
C ALA A 70 -12.46 -7.10 7.78
N TYR A 71 -11.49 -6.58 8.54
CA TYR A 71 -11.74 -5.59 9.59
C TYR A 71 -12.07 -4.19 9.07
N ILE A 72 -11.89 -3.90 7.78
CA ILE A 72 -12.21 -2.60 7.18
C ILE A 72 -13.71 -2.49 6.83
N TYR A 73 -14.37 -3.60 6.48
CA TYR A 73 -15.80 -3.59 6.08
C TYR A 73 -16.77 -2.94 7.09
N PRO A 74 -16.62 -3.13 8.42
CA PRO A 74 -17.47 -2.45 9.39
C PRO A 74 -17.42 -0.91 9.31
N PHE A 75 -16.24 -0.33 9.06
CA PHE A 75 -16.12 1.11 8.85
C PHE A 75 -16.84 1.56 7.58
N ILE A 76 -16.72 0.80 6.49
CA ILE A 76 -17.42 1.07 5.22
C ILE A 76 -18.94 1.04 5.44
N ILE A 77 -19.45 0.00 6.10
CA ILE A 77 -20.87 -0.15 6.43
C ILE A 77 -21.38 1.05 7.24
N LYS A 78 -20.61 1.50 8.24
CA LYS A 78 -20.92 2.71 9.01
C LYS A 78 -20.87 3.97 8.16
N GLY A 79 -19.89 4.10 7.26
CA GLY A 79 -19.76 5.24 6.35
C GLY A 79 -20.99 5.43 5.47
N TYR A 80 -21.45 4.36 4.81
CA TYR A 80 -22.67 4.40 4.00
C TYR A 80 -23.93 4.76 4.80
N ARG A 81 -23.97 4.43 6.10
CA ARG A 81 -25.10 4.75 6.97
C ARG A 81 -25.06 6.19 7.47
N TYR A 82 -23.92 6.64 7.96
CA TYR A 82 -23.83 7.88 8.72
C TYR A 82 -23.37 9.08 7.88
N ASN A 83 -22.59 8.86 6.83
CA ASN A 83 -22.07 9.94 5.98
C ASN A 83 -21.78 9.45 4.56
N SER A 84 -22.83 9.12 3.80
CA SER A 84 -22.71 8.67 2.42
C SER A 84 -22.22 9.75 1.45
N SER A 85 -22.26 11.03 1.85
CA SER A 85 -21.77 12.16 1.04
C SER A 85 -20.25 12.25 0.97
N ASP A 86 -19.52 11.76 1.98
CA ASP A 86 -18.06 11.88 2.08
C ASP A 86 -17.35 10.52 2.14
N LEU A 87 -17.87 9.55 1.38
CA LEU A 87 -17.23 8.24 1.24
C LEU A 87 -15.80 8.28 0.66
N PRO A 88 -15.45 9.17 -0.29
CA PRO A 88 -14.08 9.24 -0.80
C PRO A 88 -13.04 9.50 0.30
N THR A 89 -13.33 10.37 1.27
CA THR A 89 -12.46 10.64 2.41
C THR A 89 -12.36 9.44 3.34
N LEU A 90 -13.48 8.75 3.60
CA LEU A 90 -13.46 7.49 4.35
C LEU A 90 -12.57 6.45 3.66
N PHE A 91 -12.77 6.20 2.36
CA PHE A 91 -11.95 5.22 1.62
C PHE A 91 -10.48 5.58 1.63
N ARG A 92 -10.16 6.87 1.60
CA ARG A 92 -8.78 7.34 1.74
C ARG A 92 -8.19 6.98 3.10
N ILE A 93 -8.89 7.24 4.20
CA ILE A 93 -8.45 6.86 5.55
C ILE A 93 -8.23 5.34 5.63
N LEU A 94 -9.17 4.56 5.11
CA LEU A 94 -9.11 3.09 5.11
C LEU A 94 -7.99 2.53 4.23
N GLU A 95 -7.69 3.19 3.11
CA GLU A 95 -6.54 2.88 2.26
C GLU A 95 -5.23 3.08 3.02
N VAL A 96 -5.05 4.21 3.72
CA VAL A 96 -3.85 4.50 4.52
C VAL A 96 -3.61 3.43 5.59
N ILE A 97 -4.66 3.08 6.35
CA ILE A 97 -4.57 2.03 7.39
C ILE A 97 -4.21 0.69 6.77
N THR A 98 -4.85 0.33 5.66
CA THR A 98 -4.61 -0.94 4.97
C THR A 98 -3.18 -1.02 4.43
N PHE A 99 -2.70 0.08 3.83
CA PHE A 99 -1.33 0.17 3.33
C PHE A 99 -0.32 -0.03 4.47
N ARG A 100 -0.44 0.73 5.57
CA ARG A 100 0.46 0.62 6.72
C ARG A 100 0.45 -0.78 7.34
N ALA A 101 -0.73 -1.36 7.50
CA ALA A 101 -0.86 -2.72 8.05
C ALA A 101 -0.13 -3.76 7.18
N LYS A 102 -0.25 -3.66 5.85
CA LYS A 102 0.40 -4.59 4.92
C LYS A 102 1.89 -4.33 4.72
N LEU A 103 2.32 -3.06 4.74
CA LEU A 103 3.73 -2.67 4.67
C LEU A 103 4.51 -3.30 5.83
N ILE A 104 3.99 -3.13 7.04
CA ILE A 104 4.66 -3.49 8.29
C ILE A 104 4.45 -4.98 8.59
N ASN A 105 3.28 -5.52 8.25
CA ASN A 105 2.92 -6.94 8.40
C ASN A 105 3.23 -7.52 9.80
N SER A 106 3.04 -6.69 10.84
CA SER A 106 3.26 -7.09 12.23
C SER A 106 2.25 -8.14 12.67
N ARG A 107 2.66 -9.01 13.60
CA ARG A 107 1.75 -9.95 14.31
C ARG A 107 0.85 -9.26 15.33
N ALA A 108 1.07 -7.98 15.62
CA ALA A 108 0.24 -7.20 16.53
C ALA A 108 -1.21 -7.09 16.02
N ASN A 109 -2.17 -7.11 16.94
CA ASN A 109 -3.59 -7.12 16.61
C ASN A 109 -4.12 -5.70 16.32
N ILE A 110 -4.10 -5.28 15.06
CA ILE A 110 -4.62 -3.97 14.64
C ILE A 110 -6.12 -3.81 14.90
N GLN A 111 -6.89 -4.90 14.81
CA GLN A 111 -8.35 -4.86 14.98
C GLN A 111 -8.70 -4.45 16.39
N GLU A 112 -8.05 -5.04 17.38
CA GLU A 112 -8.23 -4.69 18.79
C GLU A 112 -7.94 -3.21 19.04
N ARG A 113 -6.87 -2.67 18.45
CA ARG A 113 -6.52 -1.25 18.59
C ARG A 113 -7.56 -0.32 17.96
N LEU A 114 -8.21 -0.75 16.87
CA LEU A 114 -9.25 0.02 16.18
C LEU A 114 -10.65 -0.18 16.77
N ASN A 115 -10.84 -1.05 17.77
CA ASN A 115 -12.16 -1.46 18.23
C ASN A 115 -13.00 -0.31 18.80
N GLU A 116 -12.44 0.47 19.71
CA GLU A 116 -13.13 1.62 20.33
C GLU A 116 -13.43 2.72 19.30
N ILE A 117 -12.52 2.91 18.34
CA ILE A 117 -12.69 3.86 17.24
C ILE A 117 -13.82 3.42 16.34
N LEU A 118 -13.87 2.14 15.96
CA LEU A 118 -14.96 1.57 15.18
C LEU A 118 -16.30 1.77 15.89
N LEU A 119 -16.38 1.43 17.18
CA LEU A 119 -17.62 1.53 17.96
C LEU A 119 -18.11 2.98 18.05
N SER A 120 -17.21 3.93 18.28
CA SER A 120 -17.54 5.37 18.39
C SER A 120 -17.68 6.12 17.07
N TYR A 121 -17.35 5.50 15.93
CA TYR A 121 -17.48 6.16 14.62
C TYR A 121 -18.95 6.42 14.27
N ASP A 122 -19.25 7.68 13.95
CA ASP A 122 -20.57 8.27 13.74
C ASP A 122 -20.71 8.99 12.39
N GLY A 123 -19.77 8.80 11.47
CA GLY A 123 -19.73 9.45 10.15
C GLY A 123 -18.79 10.66 10.04
N ASN A 124 -18.21 11.14 11.14
CA ASN A 124 -17.22 12.22 11.08
C ASN A 124 -15.83 11.69 10.68
N ASN A 125 -15.48 11.84 9.40
CA ASN A 125 -14.21 11.36 8.85
C ASN A 125 -12.98 12.11 9.38
N ALA A 126 -13.10 13.39 9.72
CA ALA A 126 -11.98 14.15 10.28
C ALA A 126 -11.60 13.61 11.67
N VAL A 127 -12.59 13.42 12.53
CA VAL A 127 -12.40 12.82 13.86
C VAL A 127 -11.93 11.36 13.75
N LEU A 128 -12.43 10.62 12.74
CA LEU A 128 -11.95 9.26 12.47
C LEU A 128 -10.46 9.25 12.10
N SER A 129 -10.02 10.12 11.18
CA SER A 129 -8.63 10.26 10.74
C SER A 129 -7.72 10.53 11.94
N GLU A 130 -8.08 11.53 12.76
CA GLU A 130 -7.33 11.94 13.95
C GLU A 130 -7.22 10.80 14.99
N LYS A 131 -8.34 10.17 15.37
CA LYS A 131 -8.33 9.07 16.35
C LYS A 131 -7.46 7.90 15.91
N ILE A 132 -7.51 7.57 14.62
CA ILE A 132 -6.70 6.48 14.06
C ILE A 132 -5.23 6.86 14.04
N ALA A 133 -4.90 8.06 13.57
CA ALA A 133 -3.54 8.57 13.57
C ALA A 133 -2.92 8.51 14.98
N ASN A 134 -3.62 9.05 15.97
CA ASN A 134 -3.18 9.03 17.38
C ASN A 134 -2.99 7.58 17.86
N LYS A 135 -3.98 6.71 17.65
CA LYS A 135 -3.90 5.31 18.11
C LYS A 135 -2.75 4.53 17.48
N LEU A 136 -2.49 4.71 16.19
CA LEU A 136 -1.41 4.00 15.50
C LEU A 136 -0.03 4.54 15.91
N ASN A 137 0.08 5.83 16.22
CA ASN A 137 1.30 6.43 16.77
C ASN A 137 1.55 6.00 18.23
N ASP A 138 0.52 6.01 19.10
CA ASP A 138 0.62 5.59 20.51
C ASP A 138 1.04 4.11 20.65
N THR A 139 0.57 3.27 19.73
CA THR A 139 0.88 1.82 19.75
C THR A 139 2.20 1.49 19.07
N TRP A 140 2.89 2.48 18.49
CA TRP A 140 4.17 2.41 17.79
C TRP A 140 4.20 1.58 16.50
N TYR A 141 3.56 0.40 16.47
CA TYR A 141 3.67 -0.58 15.38
C TYR A 141 3.34 -0.01 14.00
N TRP A 142 2.33 0.86 13.88
CA TRP A 142 1.94 1.47 12.60
C TRP A 142 2.08 3.00 12.61
N SER A 143 2.96 3.48 13.49
CA SER A 143 3.29 4.90 13.62
C SER A 143 3.90 5.46 12.34
N ASP A 144 3.89 6.79 12.21
CA ASP A 144 4.54 7.49 11.10
C ASP A 144 6.04 7.18 11.06
N THR A 145 6.67 7.11 12.24
CA THR A 145 8.08 6.76 12.38
C THR A 145 8.36 5.34 11.90
N ASN A 146 7.56 4.36 12.32
CA ASN A 146 7.79 2.97 11.92
C ASN A 146 7.47 2.75 10.43
N MET A 147 6.43 3.40 9.89
CA MET A 147 6.16 3.40 8.46
C MET A 147 7.37 3.91 7.67
N LYS A 148 7.95 5.05 8.09
CA LYS A 148 9.17 5.60 7.47
C LYS A 148 10.34 4.61 7.54
N ASN A 149 10.58 3.99 8.69
CA ASN A 149 11.66 3.01 8.85
C ASN A 149 11.51 1.80 7.91
N TYR A 150 10.29 1.28 7.76
CA TYR A 150 10.02 0.17 6.83
C TYR A 150 10.22 0.57 5.37
N LEU A 151 9.87 1.80 4.99
CA LEU A 151 10.10 2.32 3.64
C LEU A 151 11.59 2.50 3.32
N HIS A 152 12.41 2.84 4.33
CA HIS A 152 13.86 2.92 4.19
C HIS A 152 14.56 1.54 4.17
N GLY A 153 13.88 0.48 4.59
CA GLY A 153 14.43 -0.89 4.58
C GLY A 153 14.39 -1.57 3.20
N GLY A 154 14.74 -2.85 3.21
CA GLY A 154 14.60 -3.73 2.04
C GLY A 154 13.13 -3.97 1.70
N MET A 155 12.72 -3.52 0.51
CA MET A 155 11.33 -3.58 0.05
C MET A 155 11.07 -4.69 -0.97
N CYS A 156 12.10 -5.32 -1.54
CA CYS A 156 11.91 -6.44 -2.44
C CYS A 156 11.16 -7.58 -1.74
N GLY A 157 10.09 -8.08 -2.36
CA GLY A 157 9.23 -9.11 -1.80
C GLY A 157 8.17 -8.60 -0.81
N ASN A 158 8.16 -7.30 -0.49
CA ASN A 158 7.10 -6.73 0.32
C ASN A 158 5.77 -6.70 -0.46
N ASN A 159 4.68 -7.12 0.18
CA ASN A 159 3.35 -7.23 -0.43
C ASN A 159 2.79 -5.91 -0.97
N VAL A 160 3.23 -4.75 -0.45
CA VAL A 160 2.77 -3.44 -0.95
C VAL A 160 3.67 -2.85 -2.03
N LEU A 161 4.84 -3.46 -2.34
CA LEU A 161 5.83 -2.88 -3.26
C LEU A 161 5.23 -2.56 -4.63
N SER A 162 4.52 -3.52 -5.24
CA SER A 162 3.89 -3.31 -6.54
C SER A 162 2.86 -2.17 -6.48
N TYR A 163 2.07 -2.09 -5.41
CA TYR A 163 1.07 -1.05 -5.24
C TYR A 163 1.72 0.33 -5.08
N LEU A 164 2.81 0.38 -4.30
CA LEU A 164 3.60 1.58 -4.08
C LEU A 164 4.18 2.12 -5.38
N LEU A 165 4.83 1.27 -6.19
CA LEU A 165 5.44 1.69 -7.45
C LEU A 165 4.41 2.14 -8.50
N TRP A 166 3.22 1.54 -8.53
CA TRP A 166 2.12 2.04 -9.36
C TRP A 166 1.58 3.38 -8.88
N SER A 167 1.50 3.58 -7.57
CA SER A 167 1.08 4.85 -6.99
C SER A 167 2.12 5.94 -7.27
N TYR A 168 3.40 5.60 -7.22
CA TYR A 168 4.50 6.49 -7.57
C TYR A 168 4.52 6.82 -9.07
N GLU A 169 4.29 5.83 -9.95
CA GLU A 169 4.08 6.09 -11.39
C GLU A 169 2.93 7.08 -11.62
N SER A 170 1.80 6.89 -10.93
CA SER A 170 0.66 7.81 -11.01
C SER A 170 1.04 9.23 -10.55
N TYR A 171 1.94 9.34 -9.56
CA TYR A 171 2.46 10.62 -9.09
C TYR A 171 3.36 11.30 -10.12
N LEU A 172 4.24 10.55 -10.79
CA LEU A 172 5.10 11.07 -11.87
C LEU A 172 4.29 11.56 -13.08
N GLN A 173 3.12 10.98 -13.34
CA GLN A 173 2.26 11.36 -14.47
C GLN A 173 1.40 12.61 -14.29
N ARG A 174 1.42 13.27 -13.12
CA ARG A 174 0.50 14.38 -12.75
C ARG A 174 0.57 15.64 -13.64
N ALA A 175 1.26 15.61 -14.78
CA ALA A 175 1.12 16.53 -15.92
C ALA A 175 -0.05 16.18 -16.88
N GLY A 176 -1.21 15.73 -16.35
CA GLY A 176 -2.46 15.61 -17.13
C GLY A 176 -2.86 14.24 -17.67
N TYR A 177 -2.14 13.15 -17.32
CA TYR A 177 -2.46 11.79 -17.76
C TYR A 177 -2.76 10.85 -16.58
N SER A 178 -3.62 9.85 -16.81
CA SER A 178 -3.99 8.83 -15.81
C SER A 178 -3.49 7.46 -16.26
N VAL A 179 -2.73 6.76 -15.40
CA VAL A 179 -2.40 5.33 -15.56
C VAL A 179 -3.56 4.39 -15.23
N GLU A 180 -4.73 4.92 -14.89
CA GLU A 180 -5.82 4.08 -14.41
C GLU A 180 -6.29 3.09 -15.50
N GLY A 181 -6.10 1.80 -15.26
CA GLY A 181 -6.43 0.73 -16.20
C GLY A 181 -5.26 0.23 -17.03
N PHE A 182 -4.10 0.89 -16.96
CA PHE A 182 -2.87 0.39 -17.56
C PHE A 182 -2.43 -0.91 -16.87
N LYS A 183 -2.03 -1.89 -17.66
CA LYS A 183 -1.56 -3.19 -17.19
C LYS A 183 -0.29 -3.56 -17.93
N ILE A 184 0.66 -4.13 -17.19
CA ILE A 184 1.87 -4.68 -17.75
C ILE A 184 1.70 -6.19 -17.87
N THR A 185 1.89 -6.72 -19.07
CA THR A 185 1.90 -8.16 -19.31
C THR A 185 3.06 -8.80 -18.55
N ASN A 186 2.76 -9.83 -17.75
CA ASN A 186 3.73 -10.50 -16.87
C ASN A 186 4.57 -9.49 -16.07
N GLN A 187 3.89 -8.61 -15.31
CA GLN A 187 4.53 -7.58 -14.51
C GLN A 187 5.58 -8.19 -13.56
N GLN A 188 6.77 -7.61 -13.55
CA GLN A 188 7.87 -7.97 -12.66
C GLN A 188 8.43 -6.74 -11.95
N ILE A 189 9.21 -7.00 -10.90
CA ILE A 189 10.05 -6.00 -10.24
C ILE A 189 11.46 -6.18 -10.78
N GLU A 190 11.99 -5.14 -11.41
CA GLU A 190 13.37 -5.10 -11.88
C GLU A 190 14.30 -4.56 -10.78
N HIS A 191 15.48 -5.16 -10.73
CA HIS A 191 16.64 -4.70 -9.97
C HIS A 191 17.58 -3.95 -10.92
N ILE A 192 17.65 -2.63 -10.80
CA ILE A 192 18.44 -1.80 -11.73
C ILE A 192 19.93 -2.17 -11.64
N ALA A 193 20.50 -2.11 -10.43
CA ALA A 193 21.67 -2.88 -10.05
C ALA A 193 21.23 -4.34 -9.84
N PRO A 194 21.67 -5.28 -10.70
CA PRO A 194 21.21 -6.66 -10.67
C PRO A 194 21.63 -7.35 -9.39
N ARG A 195 20.92 -8.41 -9.02
CA ARG A 195 21.39 -9.34 -7.99
C ARG A 195 22.60 -10.11 -8.51
N THR A 196 23.45 -10.57 -7.60
CA THR A 196 24.58 -11.44 -7.93
C THR A 196 24.06 -12.68 -8.70
N PRO A 197 24.59 -12.95 -9.90
CA PRO A 197 24.19 -14.12 -10.67
C PRO A 197 24.45 -15.42 -9.90
N THR A 198 23.52 -16.37 -9.95
CA THR A 198 23.65 -17.67 -9.27
C THR A 198 24.41 -18.70 -10.11
N ASP A 199 24.70 -18.40 -11.37
CA ASP A 199 25.41 -19.27 -12.31
C ASP A 199 26.93 -19.06 -12.29
N GLY A 200 27.43 -18.18 -11.42
CA GLY A 200 28.85 -17.87 -11.28
C GLY A 200 29.37 -16.85 -12.29
N SER A 201 28.50 -16.27 -13.13
CA SER A 201 28.91 -15.17 -14.00
C SER A 201 29.24 -13.90 -13.18
N PRO A 202 30.27 -13.12 -13.58
CA PRO A 202 30.60 -11.88 -12.88
C PRO A 202 29.48 -10.84 -13.08
N LEU A 203 29.42 -9.87 -12.17
CA LEU A 203 28.57 -8.70 -12.36
C LEU A 203 29.12 -7.84 -13.49
N GLU A 204 28.21 -7.37 -14.35
CA GLU A 204 28.57 -6.50 -15.46
C GLU A 204 28.99 -5.09 -14.97
N THR A 205 29.52 -4.30 -15.90
CA THR A 205 30.02 -2.95 -15.60
C THR A 205 28.91 -1.91 -15.36
N GLY A 206 29.29 -0.78 -14.74
CA GLY A 206 28.38 0.35 -14.49
C GLY A 206 27.65 0.29 -13.14
N TYR A 207 28.14 -0.54 -12.22
CA TYR A 207 27.65 -0.68 -10.84
C TYR A 207 28.79 -0.45 -9.83
N LYS A 208 28.45 -0.21 -8.56
CA LYS A 208 29.44 -0.04 -7.49
C LYS A 208 29.96 -1.42 -7.03
N LEU A 209 31.09 -1.84 -7.58
CA LEU A 209 31.77 -3.10 -7.26
C LEU A 209 33.09 -2.83 -6.51
N ASN A 210 33.56 -3.81 -5.75
CA ASN A 210 34.89 -3.84 -5.16
C ASN A 210 35.95 -4.23 -6.21
N GLU A 211 37.22 -4.30 -5.80
CA GLU A 211 38.34 -4.67 -6.68
C GLU A 211 38.22 -6.10 -7.26
N GLN A 212 37.42 -6.96 -6.61
CA GLN A 212 37.15 -8.34 -7.02
C GLN A 212 35.96 -8.44 -7.98
N GLY A 213 35.30 -7.32 -8.32
CA GLY A 213 34.13 -7.31 -9.21
C GLY A 213 32.84 -7.75 -8.52
N GLU A 214 32.77 -7.64 -7.20
CA GLU A 214 31.64 -8.06 -6.38
C GLU A 214 31.02 -6.87 -5.65
N TYR A 215 29.74 -6.99 -5.24
CA TYR A 215 29.16 -6.03 -4.32
C TYR A 215 29.80 -6.17 -2.92
N SER A 216 30.08 -5.04 -2.26
CA SER A 216 30.40 -5.08 -0.84
C SER A 216 29.21 -5.58 -0.02
N GLU A 217 29.47 -6.02 1.20
CA GLU A 217 28.42 -6.43 2.15
C GLU A 217 27.46 -5.26 2.46
N ASP A 218 28.00 -4.06 2.65
CA ASP A 218 27.23 -2.83 2.85
C ASP A 218 26.33 -2.53 1.65
N PHE A 219 26.86 -2.65 0.41
CA PHE A 219 26.04 -2.44 -0.78
C PHE A 219 24.90 -3.47 -0.88
N SER A 220 25.23 -4.72 -0.59
CA SER A 220 24.28 -5.83 -0.69
C SER A 220 23.14 -5.72 0.32
N SER A 221 23.46 -5.28 1.54
CA SER A 221 22.49 -5.14 2.62
C SER A 221 21.64 -3.87 2.50
N GLU A 222 22.23 -2.74 2.13
CA GLU A 222 21.54 -1.44 2.15
C GLU A 222 20.90 -1.07 0.80
N TYR A 223 21.53 -1.41 -0.33
CA TYR A 223 21.16 -0.84 -1.63
C TYR A 223 20.41 -1.81 -2.55
N LEU A 224 20.74 -3.11 -2.55
CA LEU A 224 20.18 -4.05 -3.52
C LEU A 224 18.65 -4.15 -3.48
N ASN A 225 18.06 -4.20 -2.29
CA ASN A 225 16.62 -4.41 -2.11
C ASN A 225 15.86 -3.14 -1.73
N CYS A 226 16.51 -1.97 -1.72
CA CYS A 226 15.86 -0.71 -1.35
C CYS A 226 14.99 -0.16 -2.50
N LEU A 227 14.05 0.74 -2.20
CA LEU A 227 13.15 1.31 -3.21
C LEU A 227 13.87 2.01 -4.37
N GLY A 228 14.99 2.67 -4.09
CA GLY A 228 15.81 3.34 -5.09
C GLY A 228 16.32 2.41 -6.18
N ASN A 229 16.49 1.11 -5.90
CA ASN A 229 16.97 0.12 -6.85
C ASN A 229 15.87 -0.71 -7.55
N LEU A 230 14.59 -0.48 -7.20
CA LEU A 230 13.46 -1.29 -7.66
C LEU A 230 12.51 -0.50 -8.56
N MET A 231 12.02 -1.14 -9.62
CA MET A 231 11.00 -0.54 -10.51
C MET A 231 10.10 -1.58 -11.16
N LEU A 232 8.94 -1.14 -11.66
CA LEU A 232 8.04 -1.97 -12.46
C LEU A 232 8.55 -2.14 -13.89
N ILE A 233 8.46 -3.37 -14.41
CA ILE A 233 8.81 -3.70 -15.79
C ILE A 233 7.93 -4.84 -16.33
N SER A 234 7.85 -4.99 -17.66
CA SER A 234 7.25 -6.17 -18.29
C SER A 234 8.22 -7.35 -18.28
N GLY A 235 7.70 -8.56 -18.17
CA GLY A 235 8.56 -9.75 -18.18
C GLY A 235 9.36 -9.92 -19.47
N SER A 236 8.82 -9.52 -20.62
CA SER A 236 9.55 -9.55 -21.90
C SER A 236 10.69 -8.53 -21.94
N HIS A 237 10.46 -7.33 -21.43
CA HIS A 237 11.50 -6.30 -21.34
C HIS A 237 12.57 -6.71 -20.32
N ASN A 238 12.16 -7.24 -19.17
CA ASN A 238 13.07 -7.73 -18.15
C ASN A 238 13.97 -8.86 -18.66
N ALA A 239 13.40 -9.84 -19.36
CA ALA A 239 14.17 -10.92 -19.98
C ALA A 239 15.16 -10.41 -21.05
N SER A 240 14.83 -9.33 -21.74
CA SER A 240 15.69 -8.74 -22.78
C SER A 240 16.89 -7.96 -22.21
N ILE A 241 16.71 -7.26 -21.08
CA ILE A 241 17.79 -6.51 -20.43
C ILE A 241 18.67 -7.40 -19.57
N GLY A 242 18.10 -8.36 -18.84
CA GLY A 242 18.84 -9.28 -17.97
C GLY A 242 19.83 -8.57 -17.04
N ASN A 243 21.01 -9.16 -16.87
CA ASN A 243 22.11 -8.63 -16.05
C ASN A 243 23.12 -7.79 -16.86
N LYS A 244 22.71 -7.17 -17.98
CA LYS A 244 23.58 -6.37 -18.85
C LYS A 244 24.25 -5.19 -18.12
N PRO A 245 25.32 -4.62 -18.71
CA PRO A 245 25.91 -3.37 -18.24
C PRO A 245 24.87 -2.26 -18.03
N PHE A 246 25.07 -1.41 -17.03
CA PHE A 246 24.08 -0.38 -16.70
C PHE A 246 23.81 0.58 -17.87
N ALA A 247 24.82 0.92 -18.68
CA ALA A 247 24.65 1.76 -19.86
C ALA A 247 23.63 1.18 -20.85
N ASP A 248 23.65 -0.13 -21.06
CA ASP A 248 22.71 -0.84 -21.94
C ASP A 248 21.30 -0.88 -21.35
N LYS A 249 21.19 -1.13 -20.04
CA LYS A 249 19.90 -1.05 -19.33
C LYS A 249 19.30 0.35 -19.45
N LEU A 250 20.09 1.38 -19.17
CA LEU A 250 19.67 2.78 -19.23
C LEU A 250 19.22 3.18 -20.65
N MET A 251 19.96 2.77 -21.68
CA MET A 251 19.53 2.96 -23.07
C MET A 251 18.21 2.26 -23.36
N SER A 252 18.02 1.03 -22.87
CA SER A 252 16.78 0.27 -23.04
C SER A 252 15.59 0.98 -22.39
N TYR A 253 15.76 1.48 -21.16
CA TYR A 253 14.73 2.25 -20.45
C TYR A 253 14.34 3.53 -21.20
N ARG A 254 15.30 4.20 -21.86
CA ARG A 254 15.07 5.43 -22.65
C ARG A 254 14.44 5.18 -24.03
N LYS A 255 14.80 4.08 -24.70
CA LYS A 255 14.32 3.77 -26.06
C LYS A 255 12.87 3.30 -26.08
N THR A 256 12.40 2.67 -25.01
CA THR A 256 11.05 2.12 -24.94
C THR A 256 10.46 2.30 -23.53
N PRO A 257 10.36 3.54 -23.01
CA PRO A 257 9.81 3.77 -21.68
C PRO A 257 8.31 3.46 -21.71
N ILE A 258 7.94 2.35 -21.08
CA ILE A 258 6.52 2.04 -20.85
C ILE A 258 5.98 2.90 -19.71
N LEU A 259 6.85 3.26 -18.76
CA LEU A 259 6.52 3.95 -17.52
C LEU A 259 7.48 5.11 -17.26
N ASN A 260 7.00 6.19 -16.64
CA ASN A 260 7.82 7.34 -16.26
C ASN A 260 8.88 6.98 -15.22
N GLN A 261 8.61 6.01 -14.35
CA GLN A 261 9.61 5.51 -13.39
C GLN A 261 10.85 4.89 -14.06
N GLN A 262 10.73 4.41 -15.31
CA GLN A 262 11.84 3.90 -16.12
C GLN A 262 12.57 5.05 -16.82
N ALA A 263 11.82 6.01 -17.35
CA ALA A 263 12.37 7.19 -18.01
C ALA A 263 13.20 8.08 -17.06
N GLU A 264 12.77 8.21 -15.79
CA GLU A 264 13.45 9.07 -14.82
C GLU A 264 14.81 8.53 -14.35
N ILE A 265 15.15 7.25 -14.58
CA ILE A 265 16.42 6.64 -14.14
C ILE A 265 17.62 7.47 -14.62
N ALA A 266 17.53 7.98 -15.84
CA ALA A 266 18.52 8.87 -16.44
C ALA A 266 18.83 10.13 -15.62
N SER A 267 17.86 10.65 -14.86
CA SER A 267 18.00 11.90 -14.11
C SER A 267 18.78 11.77 -12.81
N PHE A 268 19.04 10.53 -12.35
CA PHE A 268 19.77 10.27 -11.11
C PHE A 268 21.26 9.99 -11.33
N VAL A 269 21.67 9.76 -12.57
CA VAL A 269 23.06 9.48 -12.94
C VAL A 269 23.84 10.78 -13.10
N LYS A 270 25.08 10.83 -12.61
CA LYS A 270 25.94 12.03 -12.69
C LYS A 270 26.51 12.28 -14.07
N ASP A 271 27.07 11.25 -14.69
CA ASP A 271 27.70 11.30 -16.01
C ASP A 271 26.84 10.54 -17.01
N SER A 272 26.31 11.24 -18.02
CA SER A 272 25.49 10.62 -19.05
C SER A 272 26.30 9.83 -20.09
N GLU A 273 27.59 10.14 -20.23
CA GLU A 273 28.49 9.48 -21.19
C GLU A 273 29.02 8.16 -20.62
N ASN A 274 29.35 8.14 -19.32
CA ASN A 274 29.76 6.92 -18.60
C ASN A 274 28.82 6.69 -17.40
N PRO A 275 27.58 6.24 -17.65
CA PRO A 275 26.60 6.12 -16.60
C PRO A 275 26.97 5.02 -15.61
N VAL A 276 26.88 5.35 -14.31
CA VAL A 276 27.07 4.41 -13.21
C VAL A 276 25.84 4.48 -12.29
N TRP A 277 25.28 3.32 -11.95
CA TRP A 277 24.22 3.19 -10.95
C TRP A 277 24.83 2.93 -9.58
N ASP A 278 25.39 4.00 -9.00
CA ASP A 278 26.08 3.96 -7.70
C ASP A 278 25.13 4.22 -6.52
N CYS A 279 25.70 4.19 -5.31
CA CYS A 279 24.95 4.50 -4.08
C CYS A 279 24.28 5.87 -4.13
N GLU A 280 24.92 6.89 -4.70
CA GLU A 280 24.35 8.23 -4.71
C GLU A 280 23.13 8.33 -5.65
N ALA A 281 23.19 7.69 -6.82
CA ALA A 281 22.04 7.60 -7.72
C ALA A 281 20.87 6.84 -7.06
N ILE A 282 21.18 5.73 -6.39
CA ILE A 282 20.19 4.93 -5.65
C ILE A 282 19.59 5.75 -4.51
N ASP A 283 20.38 6.43 -3.70
CA ASP A 283 19.92 7.24 -2.56
C ASP A 283 19.03 8.40 -3.00
N LYS A 284 19.41 9.11 -4.07
CA LYS A 284 18.58 10.19 -4.64
C LYS A 284 17.21 9.67 -5.07
N ARG A 285 17.17 8.55 -5.80
CA ARG A 285 15.91 7.94 -6.22
C ARG A 285 15.12 7.38 -5.04
N HIS A 286 15.79 6.71 -4.11
CA HIS A 286 15.21 6.15 -2.90
C HIS A 286 14.47 7.24 -2.11
N ASN A 287 15.16 8.33 -1.77
CA ASN A 287 14.60 9.43 -1.00
C ASN A 287 13.40 10.05 -1.71
N LYS A 288 13.47 10.27 -3.03
CA LYS A 288 12.33 10.79 -3.82
C LYS A 288 11.09 9.89 -3.71
N ILE A 289 11.26 8.56 -3.81
CA ILE A 289 10.14 7.60 -3.69
C ILE A 289 9.62 7.54 -2.26
N VAL A 290 10.51 7.56 -1.26
CA VAL A 290 10.13 7.52 0.16
C VAL A 290 9.38 8.80 0.56
N ASP A 291 9.83 9.97 0.13
CA ASP A 291 9.15 11.25 0.41
C ASP A 291 7.74 11.27 -0.19
N PHE A 292 7.58 10.77 -1.41
CA PHE A 292 6.28 10.52 -2.01
C PHE A 292 5.44 9.59 -1.13
N ALA A 293 5.99 8.44 -0.75
CA ALA A 293 5.27 7.41 0.01
C ALA A 293 4.82 7.90 1.40
N ILE A 294 5.68 8.59 2.13
CA ILE A 294 5.34 9.18 3.44
C ILE A 294 4.18 10.17 3.28
N THR A 295 4.27 11.04 2.27
CA THR A 295 3.24 12.04 1.95
C THR A 295 1.93 11.39 1.49
N GLU A 296 2.01 10.29 0.75
CA GLU A 296 0.87 9.58 0.15
C GLU A 296 0.21 8.60 1.11
N TRP A 297 0.84 8.18 2.21
CA TRP A 297 0.19 7.34 3.23
C TRP A 297 0.32 7.92 4.65
N SER A 298 0.28 9.25 4.75
CA SER A 298 0.05 10.01 5.98
C SER A 298 -1.45 10.17 6.28
N PHE A 299 -1.83 10.17 7.55
CA PHE A 299 -3.12 10.75 7.95
C PHE A 299 -3.04 12.26 7.85
N ARG A 300 -4.05 12.87 7.24
CA ARG A 300 -4.21 14.32 7.13
C ARG A 300 -5.58 14.71 7.69
#